data_AF-A0A7S4AFJ3-F1
#
_entry.id   AF-A0A7S4AFJ3-F1
#
_cell.length_a   1.000
_cell.length_b   1.000
_cell.length_c   1.000
_cell.angle_alpha   90.00
_cell.angle_beta   90.00
_cell.angle_gamma   90.00
#
_symmetry.space_group_name_H-M   'P 1'
#
loop_
_entity.id
_entity.type
_entity.pdbx_description
1 polymer ?
#
loop_
_entity_poly.entity_id
_entity_poly.type
_entity_poly.pdbx_seq_one_letter_code
_entity_poly.pdbx_strand_id
1 'polypeptide(L)'
;SVETTTTTTTTKSAKDQNRDRKNSNNKPPQIICCSSTKELVHAVNSIVTEEHVVAELGSQLRDVSGAIRDRASPRSVFCDVQRDYPKAAAKQQSQLSPKEKVRINAMRLDDNNSSSGNKDNDGMDFREIEKFSDWRSAFFRDSSSSSSSSLLFVNLL
;
A
#
# COMPACT_ATOMS: atom_id res chain seq x y z
N SER A 1 35.76 20.73 60.85
CA SER A 1 35.38 21.25 59.53
C SER A 1 34.15 20.54 59.06
N VAL A 2 33.12 21.32 58.75
CA VAL A 2 31.83 20.94 58.18
C VAL A 2 32.00 20.90 56.67
N GLU A 3 31.43 19.91 55.98
CA GLU A 3 30.54 20.16 54.83
C GLU A 3 29.91 18.88 54.25
N THR A 4 28.59 18.87 54.34
CA THR A 4 27.55 18.20 53.55
C THR A 4 27.74 18.42 52.04
N THR A 5 27.25 17.52 51.19
CA THR A 5 26.37 17.82 50.01
C THR A 5 26.17 16.52 49.19
N THR A 6 25.03 15.82 49.27
CA THR A 6 23.74 15.99 48.57
C THR A 6 23.60 15.13 47.31
N THR A 7 22.68 14.18 47.41
CA THR A 7 22.08 13.34 46.39
C THR A 7 21.25 14.17 45.41
N THR A 8 21.44 14.00 44.09
CA THR A 8 20.45 14.47 43.10
C THR A 8 20.21 13.43 42.01
N THR A 9 19.28 12.53 42.30
CA THR A 9 18.62 11.64 41.34
C THR A 9 17.88 12.49 40.30
N THR A 10 18.35 12.50 39.04
CA THR A 10 17.67 13.21 37.96
C THR A 10 16.67 12.27 37.28
N THR A 11 15.42 12.32 37.72
CA THR A 11 14.25 11.85 36.98
C THR A 11 14.07 12.76 35.75
N LYS A 12 14.56 12.32 34.59
CA LYS A 12 14.25 12.97 33.31
C LYS A 12 12.89 12.50 32.79
N SER A 13 11.95 13.39 32.98
CA SER A 13 10.58 13.47 32.49
C SER A 13 10.33 12.86 31.10
N ALA A 14 9.43 11.87 31.05
CA ALA A 14 8.83 11.29 29.84
C ALA A 14 7.80 12.22 29.16
N LYS A 15 7.94 13.56 29.27
CA LYS A 15 6.90 14.52 28.88
C LYS A 15 7.19 15.31 27.60
N ASP A 16 8.41 15.23 27.06
CA ASP A 16 8.80 15.99 25.85
C ASP A 16 8.70 15.23 24.53
N GLN A 17 8.47 13.91 24.53
CA GLN A 17 8.36 13.16 23.26
C GLN A 17 7.00 13.27 22.55
N ASN A 18 6.01 13.95 23.14
CA ASN A 18 4.66 14.01 22.58
C ASN A 18 4.36 15.30 21.79
N ARG A 19 5.30 16.24 21.69
CA ARG A 19 5.12 17.50 20.95
C ARG A 19 5.58 17.44 19.49
N ASP A 20 6.53 16.58 19.16
CA ASP A 20 7.07 16.51 17.78
C ASP A 20 6.17 15.72 16.81
N ARG A 21 5.30 14.85 17.31
CA ARG A 21 4.36 14.08 16.46
C ARG A 21 3.22 14.92 15.88
N LYS A 22 2.98 16.15 16.38
CA LYS A 22 1.86 16.98 15.94
C LYS A 22 2.17 17.86 14.72
N ASN A 23 3.43 17.98 14.32
CA ASN A 23 3.86 18.88 13.23
C ASN A 23 4.15 18.18 11.89
N SER A 24 4.12 16.85 11.81
CA SER A 24 4.34 16.14 10.54
C SER A 24 3.21 16.32 9.53
N ASN A 25 2.00 16.69 9.98
CA ASN A 25 0.83 16.89 9.12
C ASN A 25 0.81 18.22 8.35
N ASN A 26 1.78 19.13 8.59
CA ASN A 26 1.81 20.45 7.94
C ASN A 26 2.81 20.56 6.78
N LYS A 27 3.48 19.46 6.39
CA LYS A 27 4.31 19.49 5.17
C LYS A 27 3.39 19.49 3.94
N PRO A 28 3.64 20.36 2.95
CA PRO A 28 2.90 20.31 1.70
C PRO A 28 3.08 18.93 1.05
N PRO A 29 2.10 18.46 0.26
CA PRO A 29 2.21 17.18 -0.44
C PRO A 29 3.43 17.19 -1.35
N GLN A 30 4.24 16.15 -1.28
CA GLN A 30 5.33 15.93 -2.21
C GLN A 30 4.77 15.32 -3.50
N ILE A 31 4.90 16.03 -4.62
CA ILE A 31 4.46 15.57 -5.94
C ILE A 31 5.68 15.08 -6.71
N ILE A 32 5.61 13.87 -7.25
CA ILE A 32 6.69 13.24 -8.01
C ILE A 32 6.14 12.83 -9.37
N CYS A 33 6.74 13.38 -10.42
CA CYS A 33 6.38 13.06 -11.79
C CYS A 33 7.33 11.98 -12.32
N CYS A 34 6.78 10.86 -12.75
CA CYS A 34 7.53 9.78 -13.39
C CYS A 34 7.09 9.67 -14.86
N SER A 35 8.04 9.65 -15.78
CA SER A 35 7.82 9.48 -17.22
C SER A 35 7.84 8.01 -17.65
N SER A 36 8.32 7.11 -16.78
CA SER A 36 8.40 5.68 -17.04
C SER A 36 8.13 4.83 -15.80
N THR A 37 7.81 3.56 -16.03
CA THR A 37 7.67 2.56 -14.96
C THR A 37 8.95 2.41 -14.14
N LYS A 38 10.13 2.53 -14.76
CA LYS A 38 11.42 2.45 -14.06
C LYS A 38 11.61 3.59 -13.06
N GLU A 39 11.25 4.80 -13.46
CA GLU A 39 11.29 5.97 -12.58
C GLU A 39 10.29 5.84 -11.42
N LEU A 40 9.09 5.29 -11.70
CA LEU A 40 8.10 5.03 -10.66
C LEU A 40 8.61 3.99 -9.64
N VAL A 41 9.20 2.89 -10.09
CA VAL A 41 9.82 1.88 -9.22
C VAL A 41 10.95 2.48 -8.39
N HIS A 42 11.79 3.35 -8.99
CA HIS A 42 12.84 4.04 -8.26
C HIS A 42 12.27 4.98 -7.19
N ALA A 43 11.21 5.74 -7.51
CA ALA A 43 10.54 6.61 -6.55
C ALA A 43 9.93 5.81 -5.39
N VAL A 44 9.23 4.71 -5.68
CA VAL A 44 8.69 3.80 -4.64
C VAL A 44 9.82 3.34 -3.71
N ASN A 45 10.91 2.83 -4.25
CA ASN A 45 12.06 2.35 -3.46
C ASN A 45 12.75 3.43 -2.62
N SER A 46 12.62 4.70 -2.99
CA SER A 46 13.30 5.82 -2.32
C SER A 46 12.45 6.46 -1.22
N ILE A 47 11.12 6.37 -1.32
CA ILE A 47 10.18 7.17 -0.51
C ILE A 47 9.26 6.29 0.32
N VAL A 48 8.86 5.14 -0.21
CA VAL A 48 7.97 4.21 0.48
C VAL A 48 8.77 3.42 1.50
N THR A 49 8.19 3.27 2.69
CA THR A 49 8.76 2.58 3.84
C THR A 49 7.69 1.70 4.45
N GLU A 50 8.07 0.75 5.31
CA GLU A 50 7.15 -0.26 5.85
C GLU A 50 6.01 0.34 6.70
N GLU A 51 6.19 1.57 7.19
CA GLU A 51 5.18 2.34 7.91
C GLU A 51 4.07 2.92 7.00
N HIS A 52 4.35 3.08 5.70
CA HIS A 52 3.41 3.67 4.75
C HIS A 52 2.38 2.64 4.29
N VAL A 53 1.09 2.99 4.38
CA VAL A 53 -0.02 2.23 3.78
C VAL A 53 -0.27 2.80 2.39
N VAL A 54 -0.09 1.98 1.36
CA VAL A 54 -0.17 2.40 -0.04
C VAL A 54 -1.46 1.89 -0.68
N ALA A 55 -2.08 2.73 -1.49
CA ALA A 55 -3.20 2.39 -2.35
C ALA A 55 -2.76 2.53 -3.81
N GLU A 56 -2.61 1.42 -4.53
CA GLU A 56 -2.27 1.44 -5.96
C GLU A 56 -3.55 1.29 -6.80
N LEU A 57 -3.87 2.33 -7.57
CA LEU A 57 -4.99 2.33 -8.53
C LEU A 57 -4.49 1.99 -9.92
N GLY A 58 -5.18 1.09 -10.62
CA GLY A 58 -4.76 0.65 -11.95
C GLY A 58 -3.52 -0.25 -11.91
N SER A 59 -3.43 -1.09 -10.88
CA SER A 59 -2.25 -1.89 -10.50
C SER A 59 -1.92 -3.05 -11.46
N GLN A 60 -2.05 -2.84 -12.77
CA GLN A 60 -1.88 -3.87 -13.80
C GLN A 60 -0.44 -4.37 -13.95
N LEU A 61 0.55 -3.54 -13.63
CA LEU A 61 1.98 -3.81 -13.86
C LEU A 61 2.63 -4.46 -12.64
N ARG A 62 3.31 -5.59 -12.84
CA ARG A 62 3.92 -6.36 -11.74
C ARG A 62 5.06 -5.62 -11.05
N ASP A 63 5.89 -4.90 -11.80
CA ASP A 63 7.11 -4.28 -11.28
C ASP A 63 6.82 -3.22 -10.21
N VAL A 64 5.76 -2.42 -10.43
CA VAL A 64 5.37 -1.35 -9.49
C VAL A 64 4.76 -1.95 -8.24
N SER A 65 3.76 -2.83 -8.39
CA SER A 65 3.16 -3.51 -7.24
C SER A 65 4.18 -4.33 -6.46
N GLY A 66 5.14 -4.96 -7.15
CA GLY A 66 6.24 -5.70 -6.52
C GLY A 66 7.11 -4.78 -5.66
N ALA A 67 7.54 -3.64 -6.21
CA ALA A 67 8.30 -2.65 -5.46
C ALA A 67 7.52 -2.09 -4.25
N ILE A 68 6.20 -1.92 -4.38
CA ILE A 68 5.35 -1.50 -3.25
C ILE A 68 5.27 -2.63 -2.22
N ARG A 69 5.05 -3.87 -2.66
CA ARG A 69 4.97 -5.04 -1.78
C ARG A 69 6.22 -5.22 -0.94
N ASP A 70 7.39 -5.03 -1.54
CA ASP A 70 8.67 -5.22 -0.87
C ASP A 70 9.02 -4.08 0.10
N ARG A 71 8.27 -2.96 0.07
CA ARG A 71 8.62 -1.72 0.80
C ARG A 71 7.54 -1.20 1.73
N ALA A 72 6.28 -1.38 1.39
CA ALA A 72 5.15 -0.78 2.08
C ALA A 72 4.61 -1.67 3.19
N SER A 73 3.70 -1.11 4.00
CA SER A 73 2.96 -1.85 5.00
C SER A 73 2.15 -2.99 4.37
N PRO A 74 2.07 -4.19 4.98
CA PRO A 74 1.21 -5.28 4.49
C PRO A 74 -0.28 -4.89 4.43
N ARG A 75 -0.68 -3.77 5.05
CA ARG A 75 -2.04 -3.22 4.95
C ARG A 75 -2.33 -2.52 3.62
N SER A 76 -1.36 -2.44 2.73
CA SER A 76 -1.51 -1.82 1.41
C SER A 76 -2.44 -2.63 0.53
N VAL A 77 -3.13 -1.93 -0.37
CA VAL A 77 -4.16 -2.51 -1.24
C VAL A 77 -3.84 -2.15 -2.69
N PHE A 78 -3.95 -3.15 -3.55
CA PHE A 78 -3.78 -3.01 -4.98
C PHE A 78 -5.13 -3.18 -5.66
N CYS A 79 -5.52 -2.24 -6.51
CA CYS A 79 -6.81 -2.25 -7.15
C CYS A 79 -6.67 -2.06 -8.67
N ASP A 80 -7.44 -2.78 -9.47
CA ASP A 80 -7.57 -2.54 -10.90
C ASP A 80 -8.96 -2.93 -11.42
N VAL A 81 -9.33 -2.39 -12.58
CA VAL A 81 -10.55 -2.77 -13.28
C VAL A 81 -10.39 -4.17 -13.86
N GLN A 82 -11.41 -5.00 -13.67
CA GLN A 82 -11.51 -6.33 -14.25
C GLN A 82 -11.49 -6.22 -15.78
N ARG A 83 -10.48 -6.85 -16.40
CA ARG A 83 -10.25 -6.79 -17.86
C ARG A 83 -9.94 -8.17 -18.42
N ASP A 84 -10.41 -8.42 -19.65
CA ASP A 84 -10.13 -9.66 -20.36
C ASP A 84 -8.67 -9.74 -20.83
N TYR A 85 -8.06 -8.61 -21.19
CA TYR A 85 -6.64 -8.53 -21.49
C TYR A 85 -5.87 -8.17 -20.21
N PRO A 86 -4.77 -8.88 -19.87
CA PRO A 86 -4.00 -9.81 -20.71
C PRO A 86 -4.42 -11.29 -20.60
N LYS A 87 -5.42 -11.63 -19.78
CA LYS A 87 -5.84 -13.00 -19.44
C LYS A 87 -6.20 -13.83 -20.68
N ALA A 88 -7.04 -13.28 -21.56
CA ALA A 88 -7.47 -13.94 -22.80
C ALA A 88 -6.30 -14.12 -23.79
N ALA A 89 -5.42 -13.13 -23.90
CA ALA A 89 -4.26 -13.20 -24.78
C ALA A 89 -3.20 -14.21 -24.27
N ALA A 90 -3.04 -14.33 -22.95
CA ALA A 90 -2.15 -15.32 -22.35
C ALA A 90 -2.58 -16.78 -22.64
N LYS A 91 -3.87 -17.04 -22.85
CA LYS A 91 -4.38 -18.36 -23.28
C LYS A 91 -3.93 -18.74 -24.71
N GLN A 92 -3.54 -17.75 -25.52
CA GLN A 92 -3.11 -17.92 -26.92
C GLN A 92 -1.59 -17.72 -27.10
N GLN A 93 -0.78 -18.06 -26.09
CA GLN A 93 0.67 -17.81 -26.03
C GLN A 93 1.46 -18.24 -27.29
N SER A 94 1.05 -19.30 -27.98
CA SER A 94 1.73 -19.81 -29.18
C SER A 94 1.60 -18.88 -30.40
N GLN A 95 0.62 -17.98 -30.43
CA GLN A 95 0.33 -17.09 -31.56
C GLN A 95 0.83 -15.66 -31.36
N LEU A 96 1.35 -15.33 -30.18
CA LEU A 96 1.81 -13.99 -29.85
C LEU A 96 3.20 -13.70 -30.41
N SER A 97 3.41 -12.48 -30.90
CA SER A 97 4.74 -11.98 -31.24
C SER A 97 5.64 -11.91 -29.99
N PRO A 98 6.97 -11.93 -30.15
CA PRO A 98 7.89 -11.77 -29.02
C PRO A 98 7.62 -10.50 -28.19
N LYS A 99 7.22 -9.39 -28.84
CA LYS A 99 6.90 -8.13 -28.16
C LYS A 99 5.64 -8.24 -27.30
N GLU A 100 4.62 -8.93 -27.78
CA GLU A 100 3.38 -9.15 -27.03
C GLU A 100 3.62 -10.06 -25.82
N LYS A 101 4.44 -11.09 -25.96
CA LYS A 101 4.85 -11.96 -24.84
C LYS A 101 5.53 -11.15 -23.73
N VAL A 102 6.46 -10.26 -24.07
CA VAL A 102 7.12 -9.38 -23.10
C VAL A 102 6.10 -8.48 -22.39
N ARG A 103 5.17 -7.88 -23.13
CA ARG A 103 4.13 -7.01 -22.55
C ARG A 103 3.20 -7.77 -21.60
N ILE A 104 2.76 -8.96 -21.98
CA ILE A 104 1.88 -9.79 -21.14
C ILE A 104 2.60 -10.25 -19.88
N ASN A 105 3.87 -10.65 -19.98
CA ASN A 105 4.65 -11.07 -18.83
C ASN A 105 4.85 -9.95 -17.79
N ALA A 106 4.91 -8.69 -18.23
CA ALA A 106 4.99 -7.53 -17.34
C ALA A 106 3.67 -7.24 -16.60
N MET A 107 2.55 -7.82 -17.04
CA MET A 107 1.22 -7.56 -16.50
C MET A 107 0.76 -8.69 -15.55
N ARG A 108 -0.01 -8.34 -14.52
CA ARG A 108 -0.64 -9.34 -13.63
C ARG A 108 -1.63 -10.20 -14.42
N LEU A 109 -1.56 -11.52 -14.22
CA LEU A 109 -2.39 -12.52 -14.90
C LEU A 109 -3.34 -13.25 -13.95
N ASP A 110 -3.26 -12.99 -12.65
CA ASP A 110 -3.87 -13.84 -11.64
C ASP A 110 -5.39 -13.92 -11.84
N ASP A 111 -5.82 -15.12 -12.24
CA ASP A 111 -7.19 -15.57 -12.22
C ASP A 111 -7.45 -16.17 -10.84
N ASN A 112 -8.59 -15.83 -10.23
CA ASN A 112 -9.13 -16.45 -9.02
C ASN A 112 -9.14 -17.99 -9.07
N ASN A 113 -8.01 -18.62 -8.79
CA ASN A 113 -7.93 -20.04 -8.42
C ASN A 113 -7.00 -20.28 -7.22
N SER A 114 -6.76 -19.24 -6.43
CA SER A 114 -6.17 -19.32 -5.08
C SER A 114 -7.23 -19.34 -3.98
N SER A 115 -8.46 -19.79 -4.29
CA SER A 115 -9.41 -20.32 -3.30
C SER A 115 -8.97 -21.68 -2.74
N SER A 116 -7.78 -22.15 -3.11
CA SER A 116 -7.19 -23.40 -2.67
C SER A 116 -5.73 -23.19 -2.26
N GLY A 117 -5.53 -22.83 -0.99
CA GLY A 117 -4.46 -23.47 -0.22
C GLY A 117 -3.12 -22.77 -0.04
N ASN A 118 -2.76 -21.72 -0.78
CA ASN A 118 -1.58 -20.92 -0.42
C ASN A 118 -1.97 -19.62 0.28
N LYS A 119 -2.29 -19.77 1.57
CA LYS A 119 -2.13 -18.71 2.59
C LYS A 119 -0.63 -18.45 2.83
N ASP A 120 0.16 -18.28 1.78
CA ASP A 120 1.53 -17.82 1.91
C ASP A 120 1.49 -16.28 1.94
N ASN A 121 1.24 -15.76 3.14
CA ASN A 121 1.98 -14.68 3.81
C ASN A 121 2.38 -13.39 3.07
N ASP A 122 1.84 -13.05 1.91
CA ASP A 122 2.25 -11.82 1.21
C ASP A 122 1.54 -10.54 1.70
N GLY A 123 0.55 -10.68 2.60
CA GLY A 123 -0.09 -9.59 3.35
C GLY A 123 -0.94 -8.61 2.54
N MET A 124 -0.59 -8.33 1.29
CA MET A 124 -1.22 -7.32 0.44
C MET A 124 -2.34 -7.89 -0.41
N ASP A 125 -3.45 -7.17 -0.45
CA ASP A 125 -4.71 -7.60 -1.06
C ASP A 125 -4.88 -6.98 -2.45
N PHE A 126 -4.94 -7.81 -3.49
CA PHE A 126 -5.25 -7.39 -4.85
C PHE A 126 -6.74 -7.55 -5.13
N ARG A 127 -7.39 -6.46 -5.54
CA ARG A 127 -8.84 -6.37 -5.73
C ARG A 127 -9.17 -5.96 -7.16
N GLU A 128 -10.01 -6.75 -7.82
CA GLU A 128 -10.59 -6.39 -9.11
C GLU A 128 -11.94 -5.70 -8.89
N ILE A 129 -12.15 -4.56 -9.56
CA ILE A 129 -13.41 -3.79 -9.56
C ILE A 129 -14.04 -3.76 -10.95
N GLU A 130 -15.35 -3.56 -11.02
CA GLU A 130 -16.07 -3.52 -12.32
C GLU A 130 -15.69 -2.29 -13.15
N LYS A 131 -15.53 -1.14 -12.50
CA LYS A 131 -15.19 0.14 -13.12
C LYS A 131 -14.39 1.01 -12.17
N PHE A 132 -13.56 1.91 -12.71
CA PHE A 132 -12.68 2.75 -11.90
C PHE A 132 -13.41 3.60 -10.86
N SER A 133 -14.67 3.99 -11.08
CA SER A 133 -15.46 4.75 -10.09
C SER A 133 -15.65 3.99 -8.77
N ASP A 134 -15.54 2.66 -8.79
CA ASP A 134 -15.80 1.80 -7.64
C ASP A 134 -14.54 1.63 -6.77
N TRP A 135 -13.45 2.34 -7.08
CA TRP A 135 -12.20 2.27 -6.33
C TRP A 135 -12.41 2.44 -4.82
N ARG A 136 -13.32 3.33 -4.39
CA ARG A 136 -13.55 3.62 -2.98
C ARG A 136 -13.99 2.39 -2.20
N SER A 137 -14.89 1.56 -2.74
CA SER A 137 -15.33 0.33 -2.07
C SER A 137 -14.19 -0.71 -1.98
N ALA A 138 -13.23 -0.64 -2.91
CA ALA A 138 -12.03 -1.45 -2.88
C ALA A 138 -11.00 -1.00 -1.83
N PHE A 139 -11.05 0.20 -1.25
CA PHE A 139 -10.14 0.59 -0.14
C PHE A 139 -10.83 0.66 1.22
N PHE A 140 -12.09 1.07 1.23
CA PHE A 140 -12.87 1.31 2.44
C PHE A 140 -14.03 0.32 2.49
N ARG A 141 -13.74 -0.93 2.87
CA ARG A 141 -14.81 -1.87 3.21
C ARG A 141 -15.51 -1.33 4.45
N ASP A 142 -16.84 -1.20 4.39
CA ASP A 142 -17.62 -1.02 5.60
C ASP A 142 -17.28 -2.18 6.54
N SER A 143 -16.78 -1.87 7.74
CA SER A 143 -16.46 -2.84 8.78
C SER A 143 -17.72 -3.48 9.37
N SER A 144 -18.68 -3.88 8.53
CA SER A 144 -20.01 -4.37 8.92
C SER A 144 -20.06 -5.87 9.19
N SER A 145 -18.93 -6.49 9.54
CA SER A 145 -18.92 -7.85 10.08
C SER A 145 -17.80 -8.08 11.09
N SER A 146 -17.86 -7.38 12.23
CA SER A 146 -17.79 -7.99 13.57
C SER A 146 -17.85 -6.94 14.67
N SER A 147 -18.89 -7.09 15.50
CA SER A 147 -19.04 -6.59 16.87
C SER A 147 -19.37 -5.10 17.07
N SER A 148 -20.62 -4.88 17.46
CA SER A 148 -21.12 -3.70 18.15
C SER A 148 -20.10 -3.11 19.13
N SER A 149 -19.66 -1.90 18.86
CA SER A 149 -19.32 -0.91 19.88
C SER A 149 -19.51 0.46 19.26
N SER A 150 -20.52 1.16 19.73
CA SER A 150 -20.90 2.50 19.32
C SER A 150 -19.75 3.48 19.50
N LEU A 151 -19.23 4.02 18.40
CA LEU A 151 -18.53 5.30 18.43
C LEU A 151 -19.05 6.16 17.28
N LEU A 152 -19.58 7.32 17.67
CA LEU A 152 -20.10 8.38 16.83
C LEU A 152 -19.06 8.81 15.80
N PHE A 153 -19.38 8.64 14.52
CA PHE A 153 -18.71 9.41 13.47
C PHE A 153 -19.27 10.83 13.49
N VAL A 154 -18.40 11.79 13.80
CA VAL A 154 -18.64 13.20 13.51
C VAL A 154 -18.46 13.38 12.02
N ASN A 155 -19.53 13.74 11.32
CA ASN A 155 -19.46 14.27 9.96
C ASN A 155 -18.59 15.52 9.97
N LEU A 156 -17.49 15.51 9.20
CA LEU A 156 -16.84 16.74 8.75
C LEU A 156 -16.89 16.75 7.21
N LEU A 157 -17.89 17.49 6.72
CA LEU A 157 -18.07 18.13 5.41
C LEU A 157 -17.84 17.28 4.15
#